data_AF-A0A1Q3BM51-F1
#
_entry.id   AF-A0A1Q3BM51-F1
#
_cell.length_a   1.000
_cell.length_b   1.000
_cell.length_c   1.000
_cell.angle_alpha   90.00
_cell.angle_beta   90.00
_cell.angle_gamma   90.00
#
_symmetry.space_group_name_H-M   'P 1'
#
loop_
_entity.id
_entity.type
_entity.pdbx_description
1 polymer ?
#
loop_
_entity_poly.entity_id
_entity_poly.type
_entity_poly.pdbx_seq_one_letter_code
_entity_poly.pdbx_strand_id
1 'polypeptide(L)'
;RMEEMMELFKQVQINLPLLDAIRQVPTYAKFLKDLCTTKRKLKRHIQKMVHLTEQVSAVLSNKLPPKLKDPGAPLISCKIGNLQLERALLDLGANVNILPSSVYDHFGFGELKPTEVTLQL
;
A
#
# COMPACT_ATOMS: atom_id res chain seq x y z
N ARG A 1 -34.88 -33.00 18.07
CA ARG A 1 -35.83 -32.88 16.92
C ARG A 1 -35.68 -31.60 16.12
N MET A 2 -35.83 -30.40 16.69
CA MET A 2 -35.65 -29.13 15.94
C MET A 2 -34.17 -28.74 15.78
N GLU A 3 -33.35 -29.04 16.79
CA GLU A 3 -31.90 -28.78 16.80
C GLU A 3 -31.15 -29.70 15.82
N GLU A 4 -31.50 -30.98 15.76
CA GLU A 4 -30.96 -31.94 14.78
C GLU A 4 -31.32 -31.56 13.34
N MET A 5 -32.54 -31.03 13.14
CA MET A 5 -32.97 -30.51 11.84
C MET A 5 -32.12 -29.31 11.42
N MET A 6 -31.80 -28.41 12.35
CA MET A 6 -31.01 -27.21 12.05
C MET A 6 -29.55 -27.52 11.71
N GLU A 7 -28.99 -28.56 12.33
CA GLU A 7 -27.63 -29.02 12.04
C GLU A 7 -27.53 -29.75 10.70
N LEU A 8 -28.60 -30.41 10.28
CA LEU A 8 -28.73 -30.96 8.92
C LEU A 8 -28.74 -29.83 7.85
N PHE A 9 -29.41 -28.70 8.13
CA PHE A 9 -29.49 -27.57 7.19
C PHE A 9 -28.17 -26.82 7.00
N LYS A 10 -27.29 -26.77 8.00
CA LYS A 10 -25.96 -26.15 7.87
C LYS A 10 -25.03 -26.90 6.89
N GLN A 11 -25.27 -28.19 6.67
CA GLN A 11 -24.47 -29.03 5.76
C GLN A 11 -24.93 -28.92 4.30
N VAL A 12 -26.12 -28.34 4.04
CA VAL A 12 -26.63 -28.19 2.67
C VAL A 12 -26.10 -26.90 2.06
N GLN A 13 -24.99 -26.97 1.32
CA GLN A 13 -24.60 -25.89 0.40
C GLN A 13 -25.49 -25.93 -0.86
N ILE A 14 -26.58 -25.17 -0.82
CA ILE A 14 -27.49 -24.99 -1.97
C ILE A 14 -26.91 -23.93 -2.90
N ASN A 15 -26.30 -24.34 -4.02
CA ASN A 15 -25.97 -23.42 -5.11
C ASN A 15 -26.54 -23.79 -6.50
N LEU A 16 -27.25 -24.93 -6.63
CA LEU A 16 -27.89 -25.33 -7.90
C LEU A 16 -29.39 -24.95 -7.97
N PRO A 17 -30.22 -25.23 -6.94
CA PRO A 17 -31.65 -24.93 -6.97
C PRO A 17 -32.00 -23.45 -7.13
N LEU A 18 -31.16 -22.55 -6.60
CA LEU A 18 -31.39 -21.11 -6.73
C LEU A 18 -31.15 -20.64 -8.18
N LEU A 19 -30.08 -21.10 -8.81
CA LEU A 19 -29.78 -20.76 -10.21
C LEU A 19 -30.85 -21.33 -11.15
N ASP A 20 -31.29 -22.57 -10.92
CA ASP A 20 -32.35 -23.18 -11.70
C ASP A 20 -33.72 -22.50 -11.48
N ALA A 21 -34.03 -22.09 -10.25
CA ALA A 21 -35.25 -21.32 -9.94
C ALA A 21 -35.25 -19.93 -10.57
N ILE A 22 -34.10 -19.24 -10.59
CA ILE A 22 -33.93 -17.95 -11.29
C ILE A 22 -34.12 -18.15 -12.80
N ARG A 23 -33.66 -19.28 -13.35
CA ARG A 23 -33.77 -19.59 -14.79
C ARG A 23 -35.19 -19.97 -15.21
N GLN A 24 -35.93 -20.67 -14.35
CA GLN A 24 -37.30 -21.11 -14.63
C GLN A 24 -38.37 -20.05 -14.38
N VAL A 25 -38.11 -19.10 -13.47
CA VAL A 25 -39.09 -18.05 -13.10
C VAL A 25 -38.50 -16.67 -13.40
N PRO A 26 -38.83 -16.09 -14.58
CA PRO A 26 -38.29 -14.80 -15.03
C PRO A 26 -38.51 -13.64 -14.04
N THR A 27 -39.57 -13.71 -13.23
CA THR A 27 -39.89 -12.70 -12.21
C THR A 27 -38.84 -12.61 -11.12
N TYR A 28 -38.19 -13.71 -10.72
CA TYR A 28 -37.12 -13.68 -9.73
C TYR A 28 -35.86 -13.00 -10.27
N ALA A 29 -35.49 -13.27 -11.53
CA ALA A 29 -34.39 -12.56 -12.18
C ALA A 29 -34.64 -11.05 -12.23
N LYS A 30 -35.87 -10.63 -12.55
CA LYS A 30 -36.28 -9.21 -12.53
C LYS A 30 -36.20 -8.61 -11.12
N PHE A 31 -36.73 -9.29 -10.12
CA PHE A 31 -36.68 -8.84 -8.73
C PHE A 31 -35.24 -8.65 -8.22
N LEU A 32 -34.36 -9.62 -8.48
CA LEU A 32 -32.94 -9.53 -8.09
C LEU A 32 -32.22 -8.39 -8.83
N LYS A 33 -32.53 -8.18 -10.11
CA LYS A 33 -32.02 -7.05 -10.89
C LYS A 33 -32.50 -5.72 -10.31
N ASP A 34 -33.76 -5.61 -9.94
CA ASP A 34 -34.35 -4.40 -9.37
C ASP A 34 -33.80 -4.10 -7.96
N LEU A 35 -33.58 -5.13 -7.15
CA LEU A 35 -32.95 -5.01 -5.83
C LEU A 35 -31.50 -4.50 -5.94
N CYS A 36 -30.71 -5.08 -6.86
CA CYS A 36 -29.31 -4.71 -7.08
C CYS A 36 -29.15 -3.31 -7.73
N THR A 37 -30.11 -2.89 -8.56
CA THR A 37 -30.10 -1.55 -9.16
C THR A 37 -30.60 -0.48 -8.19
N THR A 38 -31.60 -0.79 -7.35
CA THR A 38 -32.09 0.10 -6.30
C THR A 38 -31.01 0.36 -5.24
N LYS A 39 -30.28 -0.67 -4.79
CA LYS A 39 -29.11 -0.51 -3.91
C LYS A 39 -28.01 0.35 -4.54
N ARG A 40 -27.79 0.25 -5.86
CA ARG A 40 -26.84 1.11 -6.59
C ARG A 40 -27.32 2.55 -6.69
N LYS A 41 -28.60 2.80 -6.98
CA LYS A 41 -29.19 4.15 -7.00
C LYS A 41 -29.08 4.81 -5.62
N LEU A 42 -29.36 4.08 -4.55
CA LEU A 42 -29.23 4.58 -3.17
C LEU A 42 -27.77 4.94 -2.85
N LYS A 43 -26.81 4.07 -3.17
CA LYS A 43 -25.37 4.36 -3.03
C LYS A 43 -24.89 5.57 -3.85
N ARG A 44 -25.53 5.86 -4.98
CA ARG A 44 -25.23 7.04 -5.82
C ARG A 44 -25.84 8.32 -5.26
N HIS A 45 -27.00 8.24 -4.61
CA HIS A 45 -27.66 9.39 -3.98
C HIS A 45 -27.09 9.73 -2.59
N ILE A 46 -26.47 8.77 -1.92
CA ILE A 46 -25.65 9.04 -0.74
C ILE A 46 -24.35 9.66 -1.25
N GLN A 47 -24.22 10.98 -1.13
CA GLN A 47 -22.93 11.64 -1.31
C GLN A 47 -21.92 11.00 -0.36
N LYS A 48 -20.98 10.25 -0.92
CA LYS A 48 -19.83 9.76 -0.16
C LYS A 48 -18.96 10.98 0.14
N MET A 49 -19.04 11.50 1.36
CA MET A 49 -18.00 12.39 1.86
C MET A 49 -16.70 11.60 1.91
N VAL A 50 -15.80 11.89 0.99
CA VAL A 50 -14.44 11.35 0.98
C VAL A 50 -13.58 12.38 1.70
N HIS A 51 -13.02 12.01 2.84
CA HIS A 51 -12.03 12.84 3.51
C HIS A 51 -10.76 12.82 2.67
N LEU A 52 -10.50 13.94 2.01
CA LEU A 52 -9.30 14.12 1.20
C LEU A 52 -8.15 14.50 2.13
N THR A 53 -6.97 13.96 1.85
CA THR A 53 -5.74 14.44 2.49
C THR A 53 -5.42 15.85 2.00
N GLU A 54 -4.65 16.61 2.79
CA GLU A 54 -4.30 18.00 2.46
C GLU A 54 -3.67 18.14 1.07
N GLN A 55 -2.83 17.17 0.68
CA GLN A 55 -2.22 17.08 -0.65
C GLN A 55 -3.28 16.99 -1.77
N VAL A 56 -4.34 16.21 -1.59
CA VAL A 56 -5.41 16.04 -2.59
C VAL A 56 -6.35 17.26 -2.63
N SER A 57 -6.55 17.92 -1.48
CA SER A 57 -7.32 19.17 -1.40
C SER A 57 -6.59 20.34 -2.11
N ALA A 58 -5.26 20.42 -1.98
CA ALA A 58 -4.43 21.42 -2.65
C ALA A 58 -4.53 21.33 -4.18
N VAL A 59 -4.50 20.10 -4.72
CA VAL A 59 -4.65 19.84 -6.17
C VAL A 59 -6.01 20.31 -6.69
N LEU A 60 -7.10 20.02 -5.97
CA LEU A 60 -8.45 20.41 -6.39
C LEU A 60 -8.72 21.91 -6.23
N SER A 61 -8.11 22.54 -5.23
CA SER A 61 -8.26 23.98 -4.99
C SER A 61 -7.34 24.84 -5.85
N ASN A 62 -6.50 24.22 -6.69
CA ASN A 62 -5.47 24.87 -7.51
C ASN A 62 -4.53 25.77 -6.69
N LYS A 63 -4.46 25.55 -5.37
CA LYS A 63 -3.57 26.24 -4.46
C LYS A 63 -2.33 25.39 -4.34
N LEU A 64 -1.25 25.83 -4.99
CA LEU A 64 0.04 25.20 -4.79
C LEU A 64 0.43 25.35 -3.31
N PRO A 65 0.85 24.27 -2.63
CA PRO A 65 1.40 24.38 -1.30
C PRO A 65 2.62 25.31 -1.32
N PRO A 66 2.86 26.08 -0.25
CA PRO A 66 4.00 26.97 -0.18
C PRO A 66 5.30 26.19 -0.39
N LYS A 67 6.17 26.70 -1.27
CA LYS A 67 7.48 26.09 -1.52
C LYS A 67 8.29 26.13 -0.22
N LEU A 68 8.50 24.98 0.39
CA LEU A 68 9.38 24.85 1.54
C LEU A 68 10.82 25.08 1.09
N LYS A 69 11.63 25.72 1.96
CA LYS A 69 13.07 25.77 1.74
C LYS A 69 13.61 24.35 1.79
N ASP A 70 14.61 24.08 0.96
CA ASP A 70 15.35 22.83 1.04
C ASP A 70 15.94 22.69 2.45
N PRO A 71 15.61 21.62 3.21
CA PRO A 71 16.23 21.38 4.51
C PRO A 71 17.74 21.10 4.41
N GLY A 72 18.28 20.95 3.19
CA GLY A 72 19.67 20.64 2.92
C GLY A 72 19.88 19.15 2.76
N ALA A 73 21.14 18.72 2.76
CA ALA A 73 21.48 17.31 2.60
C ALA A 73 20.88 16.47 3.75
N PRO A 74 20.23 15.33 3.44
CA PRO A 74 19.66 14.43 4.44
C PRO A 74 20.80 13.73 5.21
N LEU A 75 21.24 14.33 6.32
CA LEU A 75 22.30 13.79 7.16
C LEU A 75 21.69 13.08 8.38
N ILE A 76 22.12 11.85 8.61
CA ILE A 76 21.68 11.02 9.74
C ILE A 76 22.89 10.60 10.59
N SER A 77 22.67 10.36 11.87
CA SER A 77 23.64 9.65 12.70
C SER A 77 23.53 8.15 12.46
N CYS A 78 24.64 7.44 12.28
CA CYS A 78 24.67 5.99 12.18
C CYS A 78 25.84 5.39 12.95
N LYS A 79 25.79 4.08 13.19
CA LYS A 79 26.84 3.33 13.88
C LYS A 79 27.27 2.16 13.00
N ILE A 80 28.56 2.05 12.73
CA ILE A 80 29.17 0.93 12.01
C ILE A 80 30.05 0.22 13.02
N GLY A 81 29.75 -1.04 13.36
CA GLY A 81 30.49 -1.75 14.42
C GLY A 81 30.48 -0.95 15.74
N ASN A 82 31.67 -0.55 16.20
CA ASN A 82 31.88 0.31 17.37
C ASN A 82 32.07 1.82 17.03
N LEU A 83 32.19 2.19 15.77
CA LEU A 83 32.35 3.58 15.33
C LEU A 83 30.99 4.28 15.20
N GLN A 84 30.87 5.43 15.84
CA GLN A 84 29.71 6.31 15.72
C GLN A 84 29.99 7.44 14.73
N LEU A 85 29.15 7.55 13.70
CA LEU A 85 29.18 8.60 12.69
C LEU A 85 28.02 9.55 12.93
N GLU A 86 28.30 10.81 13.27
CA GLU A 86 27.25 11.80 13.55
C GLU A 86 26.53 12.26 12.28
N ARG A 87 27.22 12.23 11.13
CA ARG A 87 26.76 12.80 9.86
C ARG A 87 27.07 11.87 8.69
N ALA A 88 26.16 10.96 8.40
CA ALA A 88 26.16 10.14 7.20
C ALA A 88 25.08 10.65 6.23
N LEU A 89 25.41 10.76 4.95
CA LEU A 89 24.45 11.13 3.92
C LEU A 89 23.50 9.97 3.65
N LEU A 90 22.19 10.22 3.78
CA LEU A 90 21.14 9.28 3.45
C LEU A 90 20.63 9.54 2.04
N ASP A 91 21.17 8.82 1.07
CA ASP A 91 20.66 8.82 -0.29
C ASP A 91 19.80 7.58 -0.54
N LEU A 92 18.47 7.76 -0.56
CA LEU A 92 17.52 6.67 -0.85
C LEU A 92 17.48 6.30 -2.35
N GLY A 93 18.09 7.11 -3.21
CA GLY A 93 18.25 6.84 -4.64
C GLY A 93 19.54 6.09 -4.98
N ALA A 94 20.48 5.99 -4.04
CA ALA A 94 21.73 5.27 -4.24
C ALA A 94 21.53 3.75 -4.12
N ASN A 95 22.02 3.01 -5.12
CA ASN A 95 22.02 1.54 -5.10
C ASN A 95 23.27 0.94 -4.42
N VAL A 96 24.23 1.79 -4.02
CA VAL A 96 25.47 1.38 -3.37
C VAL A 96 25.78 2.30 -2.19
N ASN A 97 26.45 1.75 -1.18
CA ASN A 97 26.94 2.53 -0.04
C ASN A 97 28.42 2.88 -0.27
N ILE A 98 28.77 4.14 -0.09
CA ILE A 98 30.16 4.62 -0.17
C ILE A 98 30.71 4.78 1.25
N LEU A 99 31.83 4.13 1.53
CA LEU A 99 32.54 4.25 2.80
C LEU A 99 33.87 4.99 2.57
N PRO A 100 34.17 6.08 3.30
CA PRO A 100 35.47 6.74 3.21
C PRO A 100 36.61 5.81 3.61
N SER A 101 37.76 5.90 2.93
CA SER A 101 38.94 5.07 3.23
C SER A 101 39.38 5.18 4.70
N SER A 102 39.30 6.38 5.28
CA SER A 102 39.62 6.58 6.72
C SER A 102 38.74 5.75 7.65
N VAL A 103 37.48 5.51 7.28
CA VAL A 103 36.57 4.65 8.05
C VAL A 103 36.88 3.18 7.79
N TYR A 104 37.21 2.81 6.56
CA TYR A 104 37.65 1.45 6.23
C TYR A 104 38.90 1.06 7.02
N ASP A 105 39.91 1.93 7.04
CA ASP A 105 41.19 1.72 7.73
C ASP A 105 41.01 1.56 9.25
N HIS A 106 40.04 2.27 9.83
CA HIS A 106 39.72 2.18 11.26
C HIS A 106 39.36 0.74 11.70
N PHE A 107 38.68 -0.02 10.85
CA PHE A 107 38.27 -1.38 11.16
C PHE A 107 39.31 -2.44 10.79
N GLY A 108 40.35 -2.07 10.05
CA GLY A 108 41.41 -3.00 9.67
C GLY A 108 40.90 -4.21 8.90
N PHE A 109 39.95 -4.02 7.97
CA PHE A 109 39.34 -5.10 7.18
C PHE A 109 40.33 -5.86 6.27
N GLY A 110 41.58 -5.39 6.19
CA GLY A 110 42.63 -5.97 5.37
C GLY A 110 42.70 -5.33 3.99
N GLU A 111 43.54 -5.91 3.12
CA GLU A 111 43.75 -5.39 1.77
C GLU A 111 42.48 -5.51 0.91
N LEU A 112 42.12 -4.40 0.26
CA LEU A 112 41.06 -4.38 -0.73
C LEU A 112 41.50 -5.13 -1.98
N LYS A 113 40.68 -6.06 -2.45
CA LYS A 113 40.88 -6.69 -3.74
C LYS A 113 40.35 -5.76 -4.84
N PRO A 114 41.17 -5.39 -5.83
CA PRO A 114 40.69 -4.64 -6.98
C PRO A 114 39.52 -5.37 -7.63
N THR A 115 38.43 -4.66 -7.84
CA THR A 115 37.24 -5.18 -8.52
C THR A 115 36.90 -4.20 -9.63
N GLU A 116 36.77 -4.69 -10.87
CA GLU A 116 36.33 -3.85 -11.98
C GLU A 116 34.83 -3.56 -11.83
N VAL A 117 34.53 -2.38 -11.29
CA VAL A 117 33.17 -1.84 -11.19
C VAL A 117 33.19 -0.44 -11.75
N THR A 118 32.26 -0.13 -12.66
CA THR A 118 32.02 1.25 -13.09
C THR A 118 30.89 1.82 -12.26
N LEU A 119 31.17 2.87 -11.50
CA LEU A 119 30.17 3.65 -10.78
C LEU A 119 29.84 4.89 -11.61
N GLN A 120 28.57 5.08 -11.92
CA GLN A 120 28.07 6.33 -12.49
C GLN A 120 27.53 7.16 -11.32
N LEU A 121 28.17 8.30 -11.06
CA LEU A 121 27.80 9.26 -10.02
C LEU A 121 26.99 10.42 -10.62
#